data_AF-A0A8H5ERX8-F1
#
_entry.id   AF-A0A8H5ERX8-F1
#
_cell.length_a   1.000
_cell.length_b   1.000
_cell.length_c   1.000
_cell.angle_alpha   90.00
_cell.angle_beta   90.00
_cell.angle_gamma   90.00
#
_symmetry.space_group_name_H-M   'P 1'
#
loop_
_entity.id
_entity.type
_entity.pdbx_description
1 polymer ?
#
loop_
_entity_poly.entity_id
_entity_poly.type
_entity_poly.pdbx_seq_one_letter_code
_entity_poly.pdbx_strand_id
1 'polypeptide(L)'
;MFARACSTLSRFADVSSHWSIYSPNYSKRWPSPSRLFPFAQKHDVHSSAIPREYQMKRRLLTLNPSQLEYSGQAVLDLSNTVRARISTKGAHEAWNIPYVSSYNVAFPPHAQGVLYYHHPGEVRFRLCQNVQEFEQGNDLLLPNGRTWSISLAHAFSKSSESQRSAILDLISDERQSLSNWHILPGRHITTLSPANLSNQQVLDLSGCGEPIFYPGPSGNAFKMGYYHTISGGTGNHIPFPDGCLGVFYYKQSTFAPTCVGELRFRLCNNTSLFEQGTDLLLPTGKVWHITADQLLLVPKYRPLSDFLSTEGLLDRLLYPDTICNARVASGPIAPHLLNFSQPFIVDLARRCLTIQIWDGTRFERVLFNLPRNSDSKLGGKGAYSGRAVVRLEAPPQSLLDATSGYKNPPLFVLRYLEMLTPMEHNIECHDSSYMARPEPGQMLMKRHRGTLRPWTYTTFNDEVRQRILNFIQASSDVQA
;
A
#
# COMPACT_ATOMS: atom_id res chain seq x y z
N MET A 1 62.34 5.66 -10.32
CA MET A 1 63.01 5.26 -11.58
C MET A 1 62.29 4.06 -12.17
N PHE A 2 61.58 4.30 -13.27
CA PHE A 2 61.17 3.39 -14.35
C PHE A 2 60.82 1.90 -14.08
N ALA A 3 59.51 1.63 -14.13
CA ALA A 3 58.78 0.89 -15.17
C ALA A 3 59.09 -0.58 -15.53
N ARG A 4 57.98 -1.27 -15.91
CA ARG A 4 57.77 -2.52 -16.68
C ARG A 4 57.64 -3.81 -15.85
N ALA A 5 56.76 -4.76 -16.14
CA ALA A 5 55.80 -4.93 -17.24
C ALA A 5 54.67 -5.93 -16.87
N CYS A 6 53.61 -5.87 -17.67
CA CYS A 6 52.41 -6.69 -17.69
C CYS A 6 52.62 -8.19 -18.03
N SER A 7 51.52 -8.92 -17.83
CA SER A 7 51.04 -10.12 -18.55
C SER A 7 51.37 -11.49 -17.94
N THR A 8 50.35 -12.12 -17.34
CA THR A 8 49.93 -13.48 -17.74
C THR A 8 48.45 -13.68 -17.42
N LEU A 9 47.62 -13.60 -18.46
CA LEU A 9 46.27 -14.16 -18.53
C LEU A 9 46.41 -15.62 -18.96
N SER A 10 45.71 -16.56 -18.31
CA SER A 10 45.10 -17.76 -18.92
C SER A 10 44.88 -18.89 -17.89
N ARG A 11 43.67 -19.47 -17.94
CA ARG A 11 43.16 -20.69 -17.26
C ARG A 11 42.67 -20.52 -15.82
N PHE A 12 41.37 -20.31 -15.68
CA PHE A 12 40.52 -21.40 -15.21
C PHE A 12 39.16 -21.34 -15.92
N ALA A 13 38.88 -22.44 -16.61
CA ALA A 13 37.63 -22.71 -17.27
C ALA A 13 36.54 -23.03 -16.23
N ASP A 14 35.39 -22.39 -16.44
CA ASP A 14 34.09 -23.04 -16.57
C ASP A 14 33.85 -24.33 -15.75
N VAL A 15 33.20 -24.18 -14.60
CA VAL A 15 32.37 -25.24 -14.00
C VAL A 15 31.10 -24.59 -13.47
N SER A 16 30.17 -24.27 -14.38
CA SER A 16 28.77 -24.01 -14.03
C SER A 16 28.10 -25.34 -13.65
N SER A 17 28.04 -25.65 -12.35
CA SER A 17 27.26 -26.78 -11.86
C SER A 17 25.78 -26.38 -11.75
N HIS A 18 25.01 -26.81 -12.74
CA HIS A 18 23.56 -26.87 -12.74
C HIS A 18 23.04 -27.64 -11.51
N TRP A 19 22.34 -26.95 -10.61
CA TRP A 19 21.43 -27.60 -9.66
C TRP A 19 20.00 -27.47 -10.21
N SER A 20 19.60 -28.43 -11.03
CA SER A 20 18.21 -28.64 -11.44
C SER A 20 17.44 -29.23 -10.25
N ILE A 21 16.59 -28.42 -9.62
CA ILE A 21 15.60 -28.90 -8.66
C ILE A 21 14.47 -29.57 -9.44
N TYR A 22 14.46 -30.90 -9.44
CA TYR A 22 13.32 -31.72 -9.85
C TYR A 22 12.11 -31.38 -8.98
N SER A 23 11.09 -30.72 -9.56
CA SER A 23 9.75 -30.65 -8.99
C SER A 23 8.92 -31.80 -9.53
N PRO A 24 8.42 -32.74 -8.70
CA PRO A 24 7.46 -33.72 -9.18
C PRO A 24 6.08 -33.06 -9.33
N ASN A 25 5.59 -33.05 -10.56
CA ASN A 25 4.21 -32.72 -10.89
C ASN A 25 3.26 -33.73 -10.23
N TYR A 26 2.52 -33.29 -9.20
CA TYR A 26 1.35 -33.99 -8.68
C TYR A 26 0.14 -33.05 -8.71
N SER A 27 -0.60 -33.07 -9.81
CA SER A 27 -1.95 -32.50 -9.90
C SER A 27 -2.98 -33.58 -9.54
N LYS A 28 -3.24 -33.77 -8.24
CA LYS A 28 -4.46 -34.46 -7.78
C LYS A 28 -5.42 -33.41 -7.24
N ARG A 29 -6.46 -33.13 -8.03
CA ARG A 29 -7.64 -32.36 -7.60
C ARG A 29 -8.34 -33.12 -6.46
N TRP A 30 -8.45 -32.49 -5.30
CA TRP A 30 -9.39 -32.87 -4.25
C TRP A 30 -10.61 -31.94 -4.30
N PRO A 31 -11.83 -32.45 -4.10
CA PRO A 31 -13.04 -31.65 -4.09
C PRO A 31 -13.11 -30.78 -2.82
N SER A 32 -13.62 -29.56 -2.97
CA SER A 32 -13.85 -28.62 -1.86
C SER A 32 -14.94 -29.14 -0.91
N PRO A 33 -14.73 -29.06 0.42
CA PRO A 33 -15.78 -29.26 1.40
C PRO A 33 -16.48 -27.93 1.67
N SER A 34 -17.54 -27.64 0.93
CA SER A 34 -18.45 -26.54 1.24
C SER A 34 -19.89 -27.02 1.17
N ARG A 35 -20.38 -27.49 2.32
CA ARG A 35 -21.79 -27.54 2.72
C ARG A 35 -21.79 -27.90 4.19
N LEU A 36 -22.16 -26.95 5.05
CA LEU A 36 -22.81 -27.14 6.35
C LEU A 36 -22.89 -25.77 7.02
N PHE A 37 -23.81 -24.91 6.57
CA PHE A 37 -24.57 -23.94 7.39
C PHE A 37 -25.78 -23.46 6.55
N PRO A 38 -26.98 -23.34 7.14
CA PRO A 38 -28.19 -23.01 6.42
C PRO A 38 -28.18 -21.54 6.00
N PHE A 39 -28.25 -21.28 4.70
CA PHE A 39 -28.39 -19.95 4.14
C PHE A 39 -29.75 -19.36 4.53
N ALA A 40 -29.73 -18.14 5.05
CA ALA A 40 -30.87 -17.23 4.98
C ALA A 40 -31.28 -17.09 3.51
N GLN A 41 -32.59 -17.21 3.24
CA GLN A 41 -33.18 -17.07 1.91
C GLN A 41 -32.74 -15.74 1.27
N LYS A 42 -31.89 -15.84 0.24
CA LYS A 42 -31.80 -14.77 -0.77
C LYS A 42 -33.14 -14.72 -1.46
N HIS A 43 -33.93 -13.69 -1.20
CA HIS A 43 -34.99 -13.30 -2.11
C HIS A 43 -34.32 -12.88 -3.42
N ASP A 44 -34.34 -13.77 -4.40
CA ASP A 44 -34.15 -13.41 -5.80
C ASP A 44 -35.34 -12.51 -6.19
N VAL A 45 -35.14 -11.20 -6.03
CA VAL A 45 -35.96 -10.21 -6.72
C VAL A 45 -35.61 -10.38 -8.20
N HIS A 46 -36.44 -11.14 -8.92
CA HIS A 46 -36.45 -11.12 -10.37
C HIS A 46 -36.54 -9.66 -10.80
N SER A 47 -35.44 -9.15 -11.36
CA SER A 47 -35.38 -7.89 -12.08
C SER A 47 -36.32 -8.01 -13.28
N SER A 48 -37.61 -7.71 -13.07
CA SER A 48 -38.58 -7.50 -14.13
C SER A 48 -37.97 -6.56 -15.15
N ALA A 49 -37.89 -7.00 -16.41
CA ALA A 49 -37.33 -6.22 -17.50
C ALA A 49 -38.00 -4.84 -17.52
N ILE A 50 -37.26 -3.81 -17.12
CA ILE A 50 -37.70 -2.42 -17.22
C ILE A 50 -38.00 -2.18 -18.71
N PRO A 51 -39.20 -1.71 -19.10
CA PRO A 51 -39.56 -1.46 -20.49
C PRO A 51 -38.48 -0.60 -21.16
N ARG A 52 -38.05 -0.97 -22.38
CA ARG A 52 -37.02 -0.22 -23.15
C ARG A 52 -37.34 1.27 -23.28
N GLU A 53 -38.62 1.63 -23.22
CA GLU A 53 -39.12 3.00 -23.25
C GLU A 53 -38.62 3.88 -22.09
N TYR A 54 -38.28 3.29 -20.93
CA TYR A 54 -37.68 4.02 -19.81
C TYR A 54 -36.17 4.26 -19.96
N GLN A 55 -35.47 3.54 -20.86
CA GLN A 55 -34.03 3.71 -21.04
C GLN A 55 -33.64 4.97 -21.84
N MET A 56 -34.58 5.57 -22.58
CA MET A 56 -34.30 6.79 -23.37
C MET A 56 -34.27 8.09 -22.53
N LYS A 57 -34.69 8.07 -21.27
CA LYS A 57 -34.96 9.30 -20.49
C LYS A 57 -33.76 9.94 -19.77
N ARG A 58 -32.55 9.39 -19.84
CA ARG A 58 -31.40 9.89 -19.04
C ARG A 58 -30.23 10.34 -19.89
N ARG A 59 -30.49 11.33 -20.75
CA ARG A 59 -29.48 11.98 -21.58
C ARG A 59 -28.99 13.27 -20.93
N LEU A 60 -27.68 13.41 -20.83
CA LEU A 60 -26.98 14.58 -20.31
C LEU A 60 -26.50 15.44 -21.50
N LEU A 61 -26.90 16.70 -21.49
CA LEU A 61 -26.67 17.70 -22.53
C LEU A 61 -25.66 18.77 -22.10
N THR A 62 -25.60 19.08 -20.81
CA THR A 62 -24.58 19.95 -20.21
C THR A 62 -24.33 19.55 -18.76
N LEU A 63 -23.15 19.87 -18.25
CA LEU A 63 -22.86 19.87 -16.81
C LEU A 63 -22.71 21.29 -16.26
N ASN A 64 -22.69 22.32 -17.09
CA ASN A 64 -22.54 23.70 -16.63
C ASN A 64 -23.88 24.21 -16.07
N PRO A 65 -23.96 24.59 -14.78
CA PRO A 65 -25.17 25.14 -14.17
C PRO A 65 -25.82 26.27 -14.96
N SER A 66 -25.01 27.20 -15.48
CA SER A 66 -25.47 28.38 -16.23
C SER A 66 -26.07 28.05 -17.61
N GLN A 67 -25.88 26.81 -18.10
CA GLN A 67 -26.37 26.35 -19.41
C GLN A 67 -27.53 25.37 -19.28
N LEU A 68 -27.96 25.01 -18.07
CA LEU A 68 -28.99 23.99 -17.88
C LEU A 68 -30.30 24.36 -18.58
N GLU A 69 -30.74 25.61 -18.44
CA GLU A 69 -31.98 26.10 -19.05
C GLU A 69 -31.86 26.21 -20.58
N TYR A 70 -30.78 26.82 -21.08
CA TYR A 70 -30.56 27.03 -22.51
C TYR A 70 -30.32 25.73 -23.29
N SER A 71 -29.67 24.75 -22.69
CA SER A 71 -29.39 23.46 -23.33
C SER A 71 -30.62 22.55 -23.44
N GLY A 72 -31.73 22.89 -22.77
CA GLY A 72 -32.89 22.01 -22.64
C GLY A 72 -32.61 20.76 -21.82
N GLN A 73 -31.70 20.84 -20.84
CA GLN A 73 -31.39 19.71 -19.96
C GLN A 73 -32.64 19.27 -19.23
N ALA A 74 -33.04 18.00 -19.36
CA ALA A 74 -34.16 17.45 -18.61
C ALA A 74 -33.74 17.10 -17.17
N VAL A 75 -34.69 17.22 -16.24
CA VAL A 75 -34.57 16.66 -14.89
C VAL A 75 -34.50 15.14 -15.00
N LEU A 76 -33.52 14.55 -14.32
CA LEU A 76 -33.28 13.13 -14.24
C LEU A 76 -33.97 12.57 -13.00
N ASP A 77 -34.73 11.49 -13.16
CA ASP A 77 -35.23 10.72 -12.03
C ASP A 77 -34.32 9.53 -11.74
N LEU A 78 -33.61 9.56 -10.62
CA LEU A 78 -32.74 8.48 -10.14
C LEU A 78 -33.42 7.60 -9.08
N SER A 79 -34.64 7.93 -8.65
CA SER A 79 -35.32 7.35 -7.49
C SER A 79 -35.34 5.82 -7.54
N ASN A 80 -35.03 5.19 -6.41
CA ASN A 80 -35.07 3.74 -6.21
C ASN A 80 -34.16 2.92 -7.16
N THR A 81 -33.23 3.56 -7.87
CA THR A 81 -32.26 2.84 -8.71
C THR A 81 -30.97 2.59 -7.96
N VAL A 82 -30.39 1.39 -8.08
CA VAL A 82 -29.06 1.11 -7.48
C VAL A 82 -27.94 1.73 -8.29
N ARG A 83 -28.10 1.72 -9.62
CA ARG A 83 -27.18 2.34 -10.57
C ARG A 83 -28.00 3.04 -11.64
N ALA A 84 -27.80 4.33 -11.80
CA ALA A 84 -28.40 5.06 -12.89
C ALA A 84 -27.48 5.04 -14.10
N ARG A 85 -28.04 4.63 -15.25
CA ARG A 85 -27.36 4.66 -16.53
C ARG A 85 -27.63 6.01 -17.20
N ILE A 86 -26.58 6.81 -17.38
CA ILE A 86 -26.61 8.16 -17.96
C ILE A 86 -25.86 8.16 -19.29
N SER A 87 -26.51 8.58 -20.38
CA SER A 87 -25.83 8.77 -21.67
C SER A 87 -25.50 10.25 -21.86
N THR A 88 -24.41 10.55 -22.55
CA THR A 88 -24.04 11.92 -22.91
C THR A 88 -24.32 12.16 -24.40
N LYS A 89 -24.50 13.42 -24.81
CA LYS A 89 -24.66 13.76 -26.23
C LYS A 89 -23.38 13.34 -26.99
N GLY A 90 -23.53 12.41 -27.94
CA GLY A 90 -22.43 11.98 -28.81
C GLY A 90 -21.64 10.76 -28.33
N ALA A 91 -21.82 10.31 -27.09
CA ALA A 91 -21.24 9.04 -26.64
C ALA A 91 -22.15 7.86 -27.01
N HIS A 92 -21.56 6.82 -27.59
CA HIS A 92 -22.25 5.54 -27.82
C HIS A 92 -22.41 4.72 -26.53
N GLU A 93 -21.63 5.05 -25.50
CA GLU A 93 -21.63 4.36 -24.21
C GLU A 93 -22.29 5.22 -23.12
N ALA A 94 -23.01 4.56 -22.22
CA ALA A 94 -23.59 5.20 -21.06
C ALA A 94 -22.75 4.93 -19.81
N TRP A 95 -22.72 5.91 -18.92
CA TRP A 95 -22.10 5.83 -17.61
C TRP A 95 -23.05 5.26 -16.57
N ASN A 96 -22.56 4.35 -15.74
CA ASN A 96 -23.30 3.85 -14.58
C ASN A 96 -22.85 4.61 -13.34
N ILE A 97 -23.73 5.43 -12.80
CA ILE A 97 -23.48 6.17 -11.56
C ILE A 97 -24.19 5.45 -10.38
N PRO A 98 -23.46 4.98 -9.37
CA PRO A 98 -24.05 4.41 -8.16
C PRO A 98 -24.39 5.52 -7.15
N TYR A 99 -25.39 5.30 -6.30
CA TYR A 99 -25.63 6.18 -5.15
C TYR A 99 -24.51 6.04 -4.11
N VAL A 100 -24.14 4.80 -3.76
CA VAL A 100 -22.99 4.51 -2.88
C VAL A 100 -22.02 3.58 -3.60
N SER A 101 -20.75 3.98 -3.73
CA SER A 101 -19.78 3.31 -4.61
C SER A 101 -19.46 1.86 -4.24
N SER A 102 -19.54 1.51 -2.95
CA SER A 102 -19.19 0.19 -2.41
C SER A 102 -20.39 -0.72 -2.11
N TYR A 103 -21.63 -0.24 -2.22
CA TYR A 103 -22.82 -0.98 -1.80
C TYR A 103 -23.94 -0.91 -2.85
N ASN A 104 -24.77 -1.95 -2.92
CA ASN A 104 -25.98 -1.95 -3.75
C ASN A 104 -27.13 -1.18 -3.07
N VAL A 105 -26.86 0.05 -2.66
CA VAL A 105 -27.86 0.94 -2.06
C VAL A 105 -28.52 1.74 -3.17
N ALA A 106 -29.85 1.73 -3.20
CA ALA A 106 -30.63 2.51 -4.15
C ALA A 106 -30.59 4.00 -3.81
N PHE A 107 -30.63 4.86 -4.82
CA PHE A 107 -30.93 6.28 -4.64
C PHE A 107 -32.23 6.44 -3.85
N PRO A 108 -32.32 7.45 -2.96
CA PRO A 108 -33.50 7.65 -2.14
C PRO A 108 -34.75 7.90 -3.01
N PRO A 109 -35.96 7.66 -2.48
CA PRO A 109 -37.18 8.04 -3.16
C PRO A 109 -37.18 9.56 -3.42
N HIS A 110 -37.74 9.98 -4.55
CA HIS A 110 -37.78 11.38 -4.99
C HIS A 110 -36.39 11.99 -5.28
N ALA A 111 -35.41 11.16 -5.66
CA ALA A 111 -34.13 11.62 -6.20
C ALA A 111 -34.29 12.16 -7.64
N GLN A 112 -35.10 13.19 -7.80
CA GLN A 112 -35.32 13.92 -9.05
C GLN A 112 -34.51 15.21 -9.03
N GLY A 113 -33.75 15.45 -10.10
CA GLY A 113 -32.80 16.55 -10.12
C GLY A 113 -31.94 16.61 -11.36
N VAL A 114 -30.87 17.40 -11.31
CA VAL A 114 -29.91 17.57 -12.41
C VAL A 114 -28.49 17.27 -11.97
N LEU A 115 -27.71 16.66 -12.87
CA LEU A 115 -26.26 16.54 -12.70
C LEU A 115 -25.62 17.87 -13.10
N TYR A 116 -24.69 18.35 -12.29
CA TYR A 116 -23.96 19.57 -12.59
C TYR A 116 -22.49 19.47 -12.13
N TYR A 117 -21.63 20.22 -12.79
CA TYR A 117 -20.23 20.36 -12.45
C TYR A 117 -20.08 21.35 -11.30
N HIS A 118 -19.38 20.93 -10.26
CA HIS A 118 -19.02 21.75 -9.12
C HIS A 118 -17.50 21.84 -9.03
N HIS A 119 -16.98 23.07 -9.04
CA HIS A 119 -15.56 23.33 -8.93
C HIS A 119 -15.06 23.07 -7.50
N PRO A 120 -13.88 22.41 -7.31
CA PRO A 120 -12.99 21.89 -8.34
C PRO A 120 -13.21 20.39 -8.62
N GLY A 121 -13.64 20.04 -9.84
CA GLY A 121 -13.47 18.67 -10.35
C GLY A 121 -14.53 17.64 -9.93
N GLU A 122 -15.69 18.06 -9.43
CA GLU A 122 -16.76 17.16 -9.00
C GLU A 122 -17.99 17.25 -9.91
N VAL A 123 -18.69 16.14 -10.12
CA VAL A 123 -20.06 16.13 -10.62
C VAL A 123 -20.99 15.84 -9.45
N ARG A 124 -21.92 16.75 -9.17
CA ARG A 124 -22.92 16.62 -8.10
C ARG A 124 -24.31 16.44 -8.70
N PHE A 125 -25.25 16.03 -7.86
CA PHE A 125 -26.65 15.90 -8.24
C PHE A 125 -27.48 16.84 -7.37
N ARG A 126 -28.16 17.82 -7.97
CA ARG A 126 -29.02 18.76 -7.24
C ARG A 126 -30.47 18.37 -7.39
N LEU A 127 -31.18 18.24 -6.26
CA LEU A 127 -32.59 17.91 -6.19
C LEU A 127 -33.45 19.11 -6.58
N CYS A 128 -34.25 18.98 -7.63
CA CYS A 128 -35.18 20.01 -8.11
C CYS A 128 -36.28 19.38 -8.98
N GLN A 129 -37.46 20.00 -9.05
CA GLN A 129 -38.57 19.48 -9.87
C GLN A 129 -38.44 19.87 -11.35
N ASN A 130 -37.78 21.00 -11.60
CA ASN A 130 -37.48 21.53 -12.92
C ASN A 130 -36.10 22.24 -12.88
N VAL A 131 -35.60 22.65 -14.04
CA VAL A 131 -34.28 23.30 -14.14
C VAL A 131 -34.30 24.71 -13.56
N GLN A 132 -35.43 25.41 -13.64
CA GLN A 132 -35.58 26.77 -13.10
C GLN A 132 -35.41 26.81 -11.58
N GLU A 133 -35.72 25.69 -10.91
CA GLU A 133 -35.54 25.50 -9.48
C GLU A 133 -34.10 25.15 -9.06
N PHE A 134 -33.13 25.14 -9.99
CA PHE A 134 -31.76 24.71 -9.70
C PHE A 134 -31.12 25.51 -8.56
N GLU A 135 -31.35 26.82 -8.47
CA GLU A 135 -30.74 27.65 -7.43
C GLU A 135 -31.40 27.45 -6.05
N GLN A 136 -32.67 27.02 -6.01
CA GLN A 136 -33.40 26.72 -4.76
C GLN A 136 -33.24 25.25 -4.32
N GLY A 137 -32.76 24.39 -5.21
CA GLY A 137 -32.55 22.98 -4.96
C GLY A 137 -31.43 22.70 -3.96
N ASN A 138 -31.53 21.55 -3.28
CA ASN A 138 -30.48 21.07 -2.38
C ASN A 138 -29.67 19.96 -3.06
N ASP A 139 -28.37 19.89 -2.79
CA ASP A 139 -27.58 18.78 -3.29
C ASP A 139 -28.06 17.46 -2.65
N LEU A 140 -28.10 16.40 -3.45
CA LEU A 140 -28.39 15.06 -2.99
C LEU A 140 -27.37 14.69 -1.91
N LEU A 141 -27.84 14.20 -0.78
CA LEU A 141 -26.98 13.74 0.32
C LEU A 141 -26.83 12.22 0.29
N LEU A 142 -25.66 11.73 0.68
CA LEU A 142 -25.39 10.35 1.05
C LEU A 142 -26.07 10.03 2.40
N PRO A 143 -26.23 8.74 2.77
CA PRO A 143 -26.85 8.36 4.05
C PRO A 143 -26.15 8.91 5.30
N ASN A 144 -24.89 9.31 5.17
CA ASN A 144 -24.10 9.95 6.23
C ASN A 144 -24.26 11.49 6.28
N GLY A 145 -25.18 12.06 5.50
CA GLY A 145 -25.46 13.50 5.44
C GLY A 145 -24.50 14.31 4.56
N ARG A 146 -23.48 13.70 3.95
CA ARG A 146 -22.55 14.40 3.04
C ARG A 146 -23.15 14.59 1.66
N THR A 147 -22.79 15.67 0.98
CA THR A 147 -23.15 15.85 -0.44
C THR A 147 -22.65 14.68 -1.28
N TRP A 148 -23.54 14.10 -2.08
CA TRP A 148 -23.23 13.12 -3.09
C TRP A 148 -22.47 13.80 -4.23
N SER A 149 -21.28 13.30 -4.53
CA SER A 149 -20.46 13.76 -5.63
C SER A 149 -19.74 12.59 -6.31
N ILE A 150 -19.43 12.79 -7.59
CA ILE A 150 -18.54 11.92 -8.37
C ILE A 150 -17.30 12.74 -8.71
N SER A 151 -16.14 12.32 -8.22
CA SER A 151 -14.87 12.89 -8.66
C SER A 151 -14.68 12.63 -10.17
N LEU A 152 -14.47 13.68 -10.96
CA LEU A 152 -14.15 13.53 -12.40
C LEU A 152 -12.89 12.69 -12.61
N ALA A 153 -11.90 12.82 -11.71
CA ALA A 153 -10.71 11.97 -11.75
C ALA A 153 -11.06 10.49 -11.58
N HIS A 154 -11.96 10.16 -10.65
CA HIS A 154 -12.44 8.79 -10.48
C HIS A 154 -13.19 8.31 -11.72
N ALA A 155 -14.11 9.14 -12.23
CA ALA A 155 -14.92 8.80 -13.38
C ALA A 155 -14.05 8.56 -14.63
N PHE A 156 -13.07 9.44 -14.90
CA PHE A 156 -12.14 9.32 -16.02
C PHE A 156 -11.26 8.08 -15.90
N SER A 157 -10.81 7.73 -14.69
CA SER A 157 -9.97 6.53 -14.47
C SER A 157 -10.65 5.22 -14.88
N LYS A 158 -11.99 5.19 -14.89
CA LYS A 158 -12.81 4.03 -15.25
C LYS A 158 -13.46 4.15 -16.64
N SER A 159 -13.25 5.27 -17.34
CA SER A 159 -13.94 5.58 -18.58
C SER A 159 -13.12 5.25 -19.82
N SER A 160 -13.80 4.89 -20.90
CA SER A 160 -13.22 4.85 -22.24
C SER A 160 -12.82 6.25 -22.71
N GLU A 161 -11.93 6.35 -23.69
CA GLU A 161 -11.50 7.65 -24.22
C GLU A 161 -12.67 8.44 -24.83
N SER A 162 -13.61 7.73 -25.48
CA SER A 162 -14.85 8.33 -25.99
C SER A 162 -15.71 8.91 -24.87
N GLN A 163 -15.85 8.20 -23.74
CA GLN A 163 -16.56 8.72 -22.57
C GLN A 163 -15.86 9.96 -22.03
N ARG A 164 -14.54 9.91 -21.82
CA ARG A 164 -13.73 11.06 -21.34
C ARG A 164 -13.95 12.29 -22.20
N SER A 165 -13.83 12.16 -23.53
CA SER A 165 -14.09 13.25 -24.47
C SER A 165 -15.51 13.79 -24.29
N ALA A 166 -16.52 12.93 -24.21
CA ALA A 166 -17.89 13.38 -24.11
C ALA A 166 -18.19 14.13 -22.80
N ILE A 167 -17.55 13.76 -21.68
CA ILE A 167 -17.70 14.51 -20.42
C ILE A 167 -16.96 15.84 -20.50
N LEU A 168 -15.77 15.86 -21.11
CA LEU A 168 -15.05 17.11 -21.36
C LEU A 168 -15.88 18.05 -22.24
N ASP A 169 -16.58 17.53 -23.25
CA ASP A 169 -17.49 18.31 -24.09
C ASP A 169 -18.69 18.87 -23.30
N LEU A 170 -19.20 18.15 -22.30
CA LEU A 170 -20.27 18.64 -21.41
C LEU A 170 -19.82 19.76 -20.46
N ILE A 171 -18.52 19.86 -20.19
CA ILE A 171 -17.92 20.89 -19.33
C ILE A 171 -17.34 22.04 -20.19
N SER A 172 -17.14 21.80 -21.48
CA SER A 172 -16.35 22.62 -22.42
C SER A 172 -16.82 24.05 -22.67
N ASP A 173 -18.03 24.47 -22.32
CA ASP A 173 -18.40 25.89 -22.48
C ASP A 173 -17.66 26.81 -21.50
N GLU A 174 -16.96 26.28 -20.50
CA GLU A 174 -15.96 27.02 -19.70
C GLU A 174 -14.58 27.13 -20.37
N ARG A 175 -14.45 26.83 -21.68
CA ARG A 175 -13.17 26.64 -22.41
C ARG A 175 -12.11 27.74 -22.26
N GLN A 176 -12.50 28.98 -21.93
CA GLN A 176 -11.53 30.05 -21.64
C GLN A 176 -10.78 29.85 -20.31
N SER A 177 -11.33 29.07 -19.37
CA SER A 177 -10.64 28.55 -18.18
C SER A 177 -10.04 27.15 -18.41
N LEU A 178 -10.54 26.40 -19.41
CA LEU A 178 -10.21 24.98 -19.61
C LEU A 178 -9.02 24.67 -20.53
N SER A 179 -8.33 25.66 -21.13
CA SER A 179 -7.10 25.40 -21.92
C SER A 179 -5.96 24.76 -21.10
N ASN A 180 -6.09 24.72 -19.78
CA ASN A 180 -5.22 23.99 -18.85
C ASN A 180 -5.57 22.50 -18.64
N TRP A 181 -6.62 21.95 -19.29
CA TRP A 181 -7.19 20.61 -18.98
C TRP A 181 -6.68 19.44 -19.80
N HIS A 182 -5.64 19.59 -20.64
CA HIS A 182 -4.92 18.41 -21.15
C HIS A 182 -4.29 17.55 -20.02
N ILE A 183 -4.39 18.03 -18.78
CA ILE A 183 -4.18 17.32 -17.53
C ILE A 183 -5.42 17.69 -16.69
N LEU A 184 -6.33 16.75 -16.35
CA LEU A 184 -7.26 16.90 -15.20
C LEU A 184 -6.48 17.64 -14.11
N PRO A 185 -6.90 18.77 -13.50
CA PRO A 185 -6.03 19.65 -12.69
C PRO A 185 -5.12 18.77 -11.86
N GLY A 186 -3.89 18.60 -12.36
CA GLY A 186 -3.13 17.41 -12.02
C GLY A 186 -2.92 17.47 -10.53
N ARG A 187 -3.02 16.34 -9.84
CA ARG A 187 -2.52 16.27 -8.47
C ARG A 187 -1.00 16.33 -8.57
N HIS A 188 -0.51 17.52 -8.88
CA HIS A 188 0.88 17.83 -9.11
C HIS A 188 1.51 17.98 -7.75
N ILE A 189 2.59 17.24 -7.55
CA ILE A 189 3.40 17.36 -6.36
C ILE A 189 4.60 18.18 -6.78
N THR A 190 4.63 19.47 -6.41
CA THR A 190 5.72 20.38 -6.80
C THR A 190 6.92 20.27 -5.87
N THR A 191 6.71 19.81 -4.63
CA THR A 191 7.76 19.45 -3.69
C THR A 191 7.25 18.45 -2.65
N LEU A 192 8.15 17.66 -2.08
CA LEU A 192 7.92 16.82 -0.91
C LEU A 192 8.73 17.27 0.31
N SER A 193 9.54 18.32 0.17
CA SER A 193 10.29 18.89 1.29
C SER A 193 9.36 19.72 2.18
N PRO A 194 9.24 19.41 3.49
CA PRO A 194 8.45 20.22 4.42
C PRO A 194 8.82 21.71 4.42
N ALA A 195 10.09 22.02 4.15
CA ALA A 195 10.60 23.39 4.13
C ALA A 195 10.07 24.23 2.95
N ASN A 196 9.56 23.59 1.89
CA ASN A 196 9.19 24.26 0.63
C ASN A 196 7.69 24.15 0.30
N LEU A 197 6.86 23.73 1.26
CA LEU A 197 5.44 23.47 1.02
C LEU A 197 4.59 24.71 0.69
N SER A 198 5.11 25.93 0.83
CA SER A 198 4.33 27.16 0.58
C SER A 198 3.68 27.22 -0.80
N ASN A 199 4.32 26.63 -1.83
CA ASN A 199 3.85 26.58 -3.21
C ASN A 199 3.21 25.22 -3.59
N GLN A 200 3.04 24.31 -2.64
CA GLN A 200 2.44 23.00 -2.86
C GLN A 200 0.91 23.12 -2.91
N GLN A 201 0.27 22.43 -3.86
CA GLN A 201 -1.18 22.37 -3.91
C GLN A 201 -1.72 21.49 -2.77
N VAL A 202 -2.74 21.99 -2.06
CA VAL A 202 -3.54 21.15 -1.16
C VAL A 202 -4.43 20.23 -1.98
N LEU A 203 -4.30 18.93 -1.74
CA LEU A 203 -4.96 17.87 -2.48
C LEU A 203 -6.15 17.37 -1.69
N ASP A 204 -7.32 17.31 -2.31
CA ASP A 204 -8.45 16.56 -1.79
C ASP A 204 -8.41 15.11 -2.32
N LEU A 205 -8.22 14.18 -1.40
CA LEU A 205 -8.21 12.75 -1.69
C LEU A 205 -9.51 12.06 -1.26
N SER A 206 -10.46 12.78 -0.66
CA SER A 206 -11.68 12.21 -0.07
C SER A 206 -12.40 11.24 -1.02
N GLY A 207 -12.67 10.02 -0.56
CA GLY A 207 -13.39 9.01 -1.33
C GLY A 207 -12.63 8.42 -2.53
N CYS A 208 -11.40 8.86 -2.81
CA CYS A 208 -10.62 8.36 -3.93
C CYS A 208 -10.03 6.98 -3.61
N GLY A 209 -10.17 5.99 -4.50
CA GLY A 209 -9.57 4.65 -4.33
C GLY A 209 -8.06 4.63 -4.58
N GLU A 210 -7.68 5.01 -5.80
CA GLU A 210 -6.29 5.10 -6.25
C GLU A 210 -6.10 6.35 -7.13
N PRO A 211 -6.06 7.55 -6.52
CA PRO A 211 -5.77 8.78 -7.24
C PRO A 211 -4.45 8.70 -8.03
N ILE A 212 -4.43 9.39 -9.17
CA ILE A 212 -3.26 9.56 -10.03
C ILE A 212 -2.57 10.88 -9.68
N PHE A 213 -1.25 10.85 -9.58
CA PHE A 213 -0.38 11.97 -9.21
C PHE A 213 0.73 12.18 -10.21
N TYR A 214 1.22 13.41 -10.30
CA TYR A 214 2.30 13.82 -11.19
C TYR A 214 3.40 14.50 -10.37
N PRO A 215 4.52 13.82 -10.09
CA PRO A 215 5.58 14.37 -9.26
C PRO A 215 6.51 15.28 -10.10
N GLY A 216 6.55 16.57 -9.78
CA GLY A 216 7.25 17.58 -10.54
C GLY A 216 6.59 17.95 -11.89
N PRO A 217 7.18 18.90 -12.63
CA PRO A 217 6.61 19.43 -13.87
C PRO A 217 6.65 18.44 -15.05
N SER A 218 7.57 17.47 -15.03
CA SER A 218 7.79 16.49 -16.10
C SER A 218 7.59 15.03 -15.65
N GLY A 219 7.04 14.84 -14.44
CA GLY A 219 6.93 13.52 -13.84
C GLY A 219 5.97 12.59 -14.56
N ASN A 220 6.39 11.33 -14.72
CA ASN A 220 5.50 10.25 -15.10
C ASN A 220 4.40 10.08 -14.04
N ALA A 221 3.17 9.83 -14.48
CA ALA A 221 2.06 9.61 -13.59
C ALA A 221 2.25 8.34 -12.74
N PHE A 222 1.82 8.37 -11.48
CA PHE A 222 1.73 7.18 -10.63
C PHE A 222 0.41 7.13 -9.87
N LYS A 223 0.01 5.92 -9.45
CA LYS A 223 -1.20 5.69 -8.65
C LYS A 223 -0.84 5.42 -7.21
N MET A 224 -1.60 5.95 -6.27
CA MET A 224 -1.39 5.70 -4.85
C MET A 224 -2.74 5.49 -4.17
N GLY A 225 -2.85 4.44 -3.34
CA GLY A 225 -4.06 4.13 -2.60
C GLY A 225 -3.85 4.31 -1.11
N TYR A 226 -4.96 4.49 -0.38
CA TYR A 226 -4.94 4.65 1.07
C TYR A 226 -4.59 3.35 1.80
N TYR A 227 -5.38 2.31 1.63
CA TYR A 227 -5.12 1.04 2.30
C TYR A 227 -5.53 -0.14 1.42
N HIS A 228 -4.75 -1.23 1.48
CA HIS A 228 -5.03 -2.43 0.73
C HIS A 228 -5.43 -3.56 1.69
N THR A 229 -6.68 -4.02 1.58
CA THR A 229 -7.14 -5.19 2.34
C THR A 229 -6.79 -6.46 1.58
N ILE A 230 -6.03 -7.35 2.23
CA ILE A 230 -5.79 -8.70 1.71
C ILE A 230 -6.88 -9.61 2.32
N SER A 231 -8.10 -9.48 1.82
CA SER A 231 -9.20 -10.39 2.17
C SER A 231 -9.65 -11.12 0.91
N GLY A 232 -9.49 -12.45 0.88
CA GLY A 232 -10.05 -13.30 -0.18
C GLY A 232 -9.33 -13.30 -1.54
N GLY A 233 -8.07 -12.87 -1.61
CA GLY A 233 -7.25 -12.95 -2.84
C GLY A 233 -7.54 -11.88 -3.90
N THR A 234 -8.65 -11.16 -3.80
CA THR A 234 -8.90 -9.93 -4.57
C THR A 234 -8.52 -8.73 -3.72
N GLY A 235 -7.39 -8.11 -4.06
CA GLY A 235 -6.93 -6.89 -3.41
C GLY A 235 -7.88 -5.72 -3.63
N ASN A 236 -8.72 -5.42 -2.64
CA ASN A 236 -9.59 -4.26 -2.69
C ASN A 236 -8.90 -3.09 -1.99
N HIS A 237 -8.72 -1.99 -2.73
CA HIS A 237 -8.31 -0.72 -2.18
C HIS A 237 -9.47 -0.11 -1.40
N ILE A 238 -9.22 0.21 -0.13
CA ILE A 238 -10.10 1.09 0.63
C ILE A 238 -9.85 2.51 0.13
N PRO A 239 -10.90 3.26 -0.23
CA PRO A 239 -10.74 4.66 -0.60
C PRO A 239 -10.20 5.49 0.57
N PHE A 240 -9.54 6.59 0.25
CA PHE A 240 -9.18 7.61 1.23
C PHE A 240 -10.43 8.05 2.01
N PRO A 241 -10.30 8.26 3.34
CA PRO A 241 -11.42 8.64 4.18
C PRO A 241 -11.96 10.02 3.80
N ASP A 242 -13.13 10.33 4.32
CA ASP A 242 -13.78 11.61 4.11
C ASP A 242 -12.99 12.75 4.76
N GLY A 243 -12.95 13.93 4.11
CA GLY A 243 -12.21 15.09 4.62
C GLY A 243 -10.69 14.94 4.50
N CYS A 244 -10.21 14.08 3.60
CA CYS A 244 -8.79 13.84 3.37
C CYS A 244 -8.17 14.95 2.50
N LEU A 245 -8.25 16.18 2.99
CA LEU A 245 -7.68 17.40 2.39
C LEU A 245 -6.31 17.67 3.03
N GLY A 246 -5.25 17.77 2.22
CA GLY A 246 -3.91 17.89 2.77
C GLY A 246 -2.78 17.90 1.74
N VAL A 247 -1.55 17.68 2.21
CA VAL A 247 -0.35 17.66 1.36
C VAL A 247 0.52 16.45 1.63
N PHE A 248 1.18 15.94 0.59
CA PHE A 248 2.25 14.96 0.75
C PHE A 248 3.53 15.65 1.22
N TYR A 249 4.28 14.96 2.07
CA TYR A 249 5.62 15.38 2.47
C TYR A 249 6.48 14.16 2.78
N TYR A 250 7.79 14.31 2.61
CA TYR A 250 8.75 13.29 2.98
C TYR A 250 9.28 13.58 4.39
N LYS A 251 9.04 12.65 5.32
CA LYS A 251 9.55 12.72 6.68
C LYS A 251 10.84 11.91 6.76
N GLN A 252 11.95 12.60 6.96
CA GLN A 252 13.19 11.96 7.38
C GLN A 252 13.31 12.08 8.91
N SER A 253 13.76 11.01 9.56
CA SER A 253 14.15 11.07 10.97
C SER A 253 15.50 11.79 11.08
N THR A 254 15.61 12.75 11.99
CA THR A 254 16.82 13.59 12.18
C THR A 254 18.09 12.78 12.42
N PHE A 255 17.96 11.59 12.99
CA PHE A 255 19.08 10.72 13.35
C PHE A 255 19.20 9.49 12.45
N ALA A 256 18.34 9.36 11.44
CA ALA A 256 18.37 8.23 10.54
C ALA A 256 19.02 8.62 9.19
N PRO A 257 19.72 7.68 8.55
CA PRO A 257 20.16 7.83 7.17
C PRO A 257 19.00 8.27 6.25
N THR A 258 19.32 8.96 5.15
CA THR A 258 18.32 9.44 4.15
C THR A 258 17.47 8.33 3.56
N CYS A 259 18.00 7.10 3.54
CA CYS A 259 17.28 5.89 3.15
C CYS A 259 16.20 5.42 4.14
N VAL A 260 16.04 6.03 5.32
CA VAL A 260 15.05 5.59 6.33
C VAL A 260 13.86 6.54 6.43
N GLY A 261 13.66 7.38 5.41
CA GLY A 261 12.52 8.26 5.36
C GLY A 261 11.23 7.57 4.93
N GLU A 262 10.17 8.34 4.99
CA GLU A 262 8.82 7.89 4.67
C GLU A 262 8.02 9.03 4.05
N LEU A 263 7.30 8.72 2.98
CA LEU A 263 6.29 9.62 2.44
C LEU A 263 5.05 9.54 3.32
N ARG A 264 4.55 10.69 3.76
CA ARG A 264 3.33 10.83 4.56
C ARG A 264 2.37 11.79 3.87
N PHE A 265 1.11 11.74 4.31
CA PHE A 265 0.09 12.71 3.93
C PHE A 265 -0.36 13.45 5.18
N ARG A 266 -0.21 14.77 5.22
CA ARG A 266 -0.65 15.60 6.33
C ARG A 266 -1.96 16.29 5.99
N LEU A 267 -2.96 16.10 6.85
CA LEU A 267 -4.26 16.75 6.77
C LEU A 267 -4.13 18.22 7.16
N CYS A 268 -4.44 19.12 6.22
CA CYS A 268 -4.46 20.56 6.44
C CYS A 268 -5.26 21.26 5.31
N ASN A 269 -5.96 22.34 5.64
CA ASN A 269 -6.77 23.08 4.67
C ASN A 269 -5.94 24.03 3.80
N ASN A 270 -4.75 24.40 4.26
CA ASN A 270 -3.76 25.20 3.55
C ASN A 270 -2.35 24.76 3.99
N THR A 271 -1.33 25.16 3.23
CA THR A 271 0.07 24.82 3.52
C THR A 271 0.64 25.63 4.68
N SER A 272 0.08 26.81 5.00
CA SER A 272 0.51 27.61 6.16
C SER A 272 0.12 26.99 7.51
N LEU A 273 -0.87 26.11 7.53
CA LEU A 273 -1.28 25.32 8.70
C LEU A 273 -0.60 23.95 8.75
N PHE A 274 0.45 23.69 7.95
CA PHE A 274 1.13 22.40 7.91
C PHE A 274 1.63 21.92 9.29
N GLU A 275 2.18 22.82 10.10
CA GLU A 275 2.66 22.46 11.46
C GLU A 275 1.52 22.15 12.44
N GLN A 276 0.33 22.70 12.19
CA GLN A 276 -0.88 22.45 13.01
C GLN A 276 -1.70 21.25 12.51
N GLY A 277 -1.40 20.78 11.29
CA GLY A 277 -2.07 19.63 10.69
C GLY A 277 -1.68 18.30 11.34
N THR A 278 -2.49 17.28 11.10
CA THR A 278 -2.26 15.92 11.61
C THR A 278 -1.96 14.97 10.47
N ASP A 279 -1.06 14.00 10.68
CA ASP A 279 -0.82 12.98 9.67
C ASP A 279 -2.08 12.11 9.47
N LEU A 280 -2.35 11.73 8.22
CA LEU A 280 -3.39 10.78 7.86
C LEU A 280 -3.15 9.46 8.59
N LEU A 281 -4.17 8.92 9.24
CA LEU A 281 -4.09 7.64 9.95
C LEU A 281 -4.72 6.53 9.12
N LEU A 282 -4.19 5.32 9.22
CA LEU A 282 -4.80 4.07 8.80
C LEU A 282 -6.00 3.74 9.71
N PRO A 283 -6.91 2.82 9.29
CA PRO A 283 -8.01 2.37 10.15
C PRO A 283 -7.54 1.72 11.47
N THR A 284 -6.26 1.33 11.54
CA THR A 284 -5.61 0.80 12.75
C THR A 284 -5.15 1.88 13.73
N GLY A 285 -5.36 3.17 13.42
CA GLY A 285 -4.88 4.31 14.21
C GLY A 285 -3.41 4.68 13.97
N LYS A 286 -2.67 3.90 13.17
CA LYS A 286 -1.26 4.19 12.83
C LYS A 286 -1.15 5.22 11.72
N VAL A 287 -0.08 6.02 11.71
CA VAL A 287 0.21 6.95 10.62
C VAL A 287 0.33 6.21 9.28
N TRP A 288 -0.44 6.68 8.30
CA TRP A 288 -0.33 6.26 6.91
C TRP A 288 0.99 6.79 6.35
N HIS A 289 1.77 5.89 5.76
CA HIS A 289 3.03 6.24 5.14
C HIS A 289 3.42 5.22 4.07
N ILE A 290 4.36 5.61 3.20
CA ILE A 290 5.07 4.73 2.28
C ILE A 290 6.55 4.87 2.59
N THR A 291 7.21 3.78 2.95
CA THR A 291 8.63 3.82 3.34
C THR A 291 9.53 4.07 2.12
N ALA A 292 10.72 4.62 2.33
CA ALA A 292 11.78 4.75 1.32
C ALA A 292 11.99 3.45 0.52
N ASP A 293 12.04 2.32 1.23
CA ASP A 293 12.06 0.98 0.65
C ASP A 293 10.97 0.73 -0.39
N GLN A 294 9.72 1.03 -0.04
CA GLN A 294 8.62 0.83 -0.96
C GLN A 294 8.74 1.75 -2.16
N LEU A 295 9.15 3.00 -1.95
CA LEU A 295 9.35 3.99 -3.02
C LEU A 295 10.41 3.54 -4.03
N LEU A 296 11.46 2.86 -3.55
CA LEU A 296 12.57 2.39 -4.36
C LEU A 296 12.31 1.03 -5.01
N LEU A 297 11.73 0.10 -4.26
CA LEU A 297 11.62 -1.30 -4.67
C LEU A 297 10.33 -1.62 -5.44
N VAL A 298 9.27 -0.81 -5.31
CA VAL A 298 8.00 -1.04 -6.00
C VAL A 298 7.99 -0.24 -7.31
N PRO A 299 7.97 -0.89 -8.49
CA PRO A 299 8.04 -0.18 -9.78
C PRO A 299 6.97 0.90 -9.98
N LYS A 300 5.80 0.71 -9.37
CA LYS A 300 4.69 1.69 -9.37
C LYS A 300 5.09 3.06 -8.83
N TYR A 301 6.05 3.12 -7.90
CA TYR A 301 6.49 4.36 -7.25
C TYR A 301 7.78 4.93 -7.85
N ARG A 302 8.28 4.35 -8.95
CA ARG A 302 9.51 4.83 -9.60
C ARG A 302 9.47 6.33 -9.95
N PRO A 303 8.38 6.89 -10.52
CA PRO A 303 8.34 8.34 -10.79
C PRO A 303 8.47 9.19 -9.52
N LEU A 304 7.90 8.71 -8.41
CA LEU A 304 7.95 9.40 -7.14
C LEU A 304 9.33 9.31 -6.48
N SER A 305 10.00 8.16 -6.56
CA SER A 305 11.37 8.04 -6.06
C SER A 305 12.39 8.76 -6.94
N ASP A 306 12.17 8.86 -8.26
CA ASP A 306 12.98 9.70 -9.16
C ASP A 306 12.89 11.15 -8.66
N PHE A 307 11.66 11.62 -8.43
CA PHE A 307 11.40 12.98 -7.95
C PHE A 307 12.02 13.28 -6.58
N LEU A 308 11.85 12.39 -5.60
CA LEU A 308 12.51 12.53 -4.29
C LEU A 308 14.03 12.59 -4.40
N SER A 309 14.61 11.84 -5.35
CA SER A 309 16.06 11.88 -5.60
C SER A 309 16.48 13.22 -6.20
N THR A 310 15.69 13.78 -7.12
CA THR A 310 15.96 15.12 -7.67
C THR A 310 15.85 16.24 -6.63
N GLU A 311 15.01 16.07 -5.61
CA GLU A 311 14.92 17.00 -4.48
C GLU A 311 16.01 16.77 -3.41
N GLY A 312 16.87 15.75 -3.57
CA GLY A 312 17.89 15.39 -2.57
C GLY A 312 17.31 14.80 -1.28
N LEU A 313 16.04 14.36 -1.29
CA LEU A 313 15.34 13.79 -0.14
C LEU A 313 15.53 12.27 -0.02
N LEU A 314 15.94 11.63 -1.12
CA LEU A 314 16.16 10.19 -1.19
C LEU A 314 17.45 9.88 -1.94
N ASP A 315 18.37 9.18 -1.29
CA ASP A 315 19.59 8.71 -1.93
C ASP A 315 19.41 7.27 -2.43
N ARG A 316 19.38 7.11 -3.75
CA ARG A 316 19.24 5.82 -4.42
C ARG A 316 20.48 4.95 -4.30
N LEU A 317 21.66 5.54 -4.11
CA LEU A 317 22.91 4.79 -4.03
C LEU A 317 22.98 3.92 -2.77
N LEU A 318 22.16 4.24 -1.76
CA LEU A 318 22.04 3.48 -0.51
C LEU A 318 21.31 2.14 -0.67
N TYR A 319 20.70 1.90 -1.84
CA TYR A 319 20.02 0.65 -2.17
C TYR A 319 20.66 0.03 -3.41
N PRO A 320 21.47 -1.03 -3.27
CA PRO A 320 22.05 -1.68 -4.43
C PRO A 320 20.96 -2.25 -5.35
N ASP A 321 21.17 -2.14 -6.66
CA ASP A 321 20.26 -2.62 -7.71
C ASP A 321 19.84 -4.10 -7.55
N THR A 322 20.64 -4.89 -6.84
CA THR A 322 20.33 -6.28 -6.49
C THR A 322 19.10 -6.41 -5.59
N ILE A 323 18.82 -5.43 -4.73
CA ILE A 323 17.60 -5.40 -3.90
C ILE A 323 16.40 -5.01 -4.75
N CYS A 324 16.56 -4.06 -5.68
CA CYS A 324 15.51 -3.62 -6.61
C CYS A 324 15.01 -4.76 -7.53
N ASN A 325 15.87 -5.72 -7.84
CA ASN A 325 15.54 -6.87 -8.69
C ASN A 325 15.05 -8.10 -7.92
N ALA A 326 15.25 -8.17 -6.60
CA ALA A 326 14.71 -9.24 -5.79
C ALA A 326 13.19 -9.08 -5.74
N ARG A 327 12.46 -9.88 -6.54
CA ARG A 327 10.98 -9.91 -6.59
C ARG A 327 10.44 -9.61 -5.21
N VAL A 328 9.89 -8.42 -5.03
CA VAL A 328 9.22 -7.99 -3.81
C VAL A 328 7.97 -8.87 -3.73
N ALA A 329 8.13 -10.08 -3.20
CA ALA A 329 7.00 -10.87 -2.74
C ALA A 329 6.25 -9.93 -1.81
N SER A 330 4.95 -9.73 -2.06
CA SER A 330 4.05 -8.74 -1.45
C SER A 330 3.83 -8.93 0.06
N GLY A 331 4.84 -9.38 0.79
CA GLY A 331 4.88 -9.43 2.23
C GLY A 331 5.11 -8.04 2.82
N PRO A 332 4.83 -7.88 4.11
CA PRO A 332 5.11 -6.66 4.84
C PRO A 332 6.60 -6.36 4.82
N ILE A 333 6.85 -5.06 4.87
CA ILE A 333 8.16 -4.43 4.86
C ILE A 333 9.00 -5.04 5.99
N ALA A 334 10.21 -5.47 5.65
CA ALA A 334 11.17 -5.96 6.62
C ALA A 334 11.57 -4.79 7.55
N PRO A 335 11.67 -4.97 8.87
CA PRO A 335 12.11 -3.91 9.76
C PRO A 335 13.54 -3.48 9.43
N HIS A 336 13.79 -2.17 9.49
CA HIS A 336 15.13 -1.59 9.34
C HIS A 336 15.76 -1.44 10.71
N LEU A 337 16.91 -2.08 10.90
CA LEU A 337 17.71 -1.98 12.11
C LEU A 337 18.92 -1.10 11.81
N LEU A 338 18.95 0.05 12.45
CA LEU A 338 20.09 0.97 12.45
C LEU A 338 21.10 0.59 13.53
N ASN A 339 20.62 -0.08 14.58
CA ASN A 339 21.43 -0.58 15.67
C ASN A 339 21.08 -2.03 15.95
N PHE A 340 22.06 -2.83 16.33
CA PHE A 340 21.92 -4.26 16.57
C PHE A 340 20.87 -4.57 17.65
N SER A 341 20.85 -3.81 18.75
CA SER A 341 19.91 -3.99 19.86
C SER A 341 18.57 -3.25 19.67
N GLN A 342 18.32 -2.69 18.48
CA GLN A 342 17.10 -1.92 18.20
C GLN A 342 15.86 -2.84 18.28
N PRO A 343 14.82 -2.47 19.07
CA PRO A 343 13.56 -3.19 19.10
C PRO A 343 12.82 -3.14 17.77
N PHE A 344 12.20 -4.25 17.37
CA PHE A 344 11.35 -4.33 16.19
C PHE A 344 10.22 -5.36 16.36
N ILE A 345 9.19 -5.28 15.53
CA ILE A 345 8.03 -6.18 15.60
C ILE A 345 8.26 -7.41 14.72
N VAL A 346 8.03 -8.59 15.27
CA VAL A 346 7.98 -9.86 14.53
C VAL A 346 6.57 -10.45 14.58
N ASP A 347 6.15 -11.02 13.46
CA ASP A 347 4.96 -11.88 13.35
C ASP A 347 5.41 -13.34 13.39
N LEU A 348 5.05 -14.03 14.47
CA LEU A 348 5.51 -15.39 14.77
C LEU A 348 4.80 -16.46 13.94
N ALA A 349 3.68 -16.12 13.28
CA ALA A 349 3.05 -17.04 12.34
C ALA A 349 3.92 -17.28 11.09
N ARG A 350 4.93 -16.42 10.87
CA ARG A 350 5.79 -16.47 9.69
C ARG A 350 6.86 -17.53 9.78
N ARG A 351 7.17 -18.07 8.61
CA ARG A 351 8.18 -19.12 8.44
C ARG A 351 9.62 -18.59 8.49
N CYS A 352 9.80 -17.34 8.10
CA CYS A 352 11.07 -16.65 8.05
C CYS A 352 10.87 -15.22 8.51
N LEU A 353 11.90 -14.66 9.13
CA LEU A 353 12.01 -13.25 9.42
C LEU A 353 13.05 -12.67 8.47
N THR A 354 12.63 -11.65 7.71
CA THR A 354 13.54 -10.81 6.93
C THR A 354 13.71 -9.53 7.72
N ILE A 355 14.94 -9.09 7.93
CA ILE A 355 15.26 -7.75 8.42
C ILE A 355 16.17 -7.05 7.41
N GLN A 356 16.23 -5.73 7.49
CA GLN A 356 17.29 -4.97 6.84
C GLN A 356 18.20 -4.38 7.90
N ILE A 357 19.50 -4.56 7.75
CA ILE A 357 20.50 -4.00 8.66
C ILE A 357 21.29 -2.91 7.94
N TRP A 358 21.55 -1.81 8.63
CA TRP A 358 22.36 -0.71 8.12
C TRP A 358 23.83 -0.94 8.48
N ASP A 359 24.72 -1.11 7.51
CA ASP A 359 26.15 -1.35 7.77
C ASP A 359 27.00 -0.07 7.89
N GLY A 360 26.36 1.10 7.87
CA GLY A 360 27.03 2.41 7.78
C GLY A 360 27.02 3.00 6.38
N THR A 361 26.86 2.17 5.35
CA THR A 361 26.91 2.59 3.94
C THR A 361 25.64 2.25 3.16
N ARG A 362 25.03 1.11 3.44
CA ARG A 362 23.81 0.66 2.74
C ARG A 362 22.99 -0.29 3.60
N PHE A 363 21.77 -0.56 3.14
CA PHE A 363 20.94 -1.61 3.73
C PHE A 363 21.27 -2.97 3.16
N GLU A 364 21.40 -3.94 4.06
CA GLU A 364 21.61 -5.34 3.75
C GLU A 364 20.43 -6.18 4.23
N ARG A 365 19.84 -6.94 3.30
CA ARG A 365 18.70 -7.79 3.59
C ARG A 365 19.20 -9.11 4.19
N VAL A 366 18.85 -9.36 5.45
CA VAL A 366 19.16 -10.63 6.13
C VAL A 366 17.90 -11.44 6.32
N LEU A 367 17.88 -12.63 5.71
CA LEU A 367 16.80 -13.61 5.87
C LEU A 367 17.21 -14.68 6.86
N PHE A 368 16.40 -14.91 7.89
CA PHE A 368 16.60 -16.02 8.81
C PHE A 368 15.35 -16.87 8.98
N ASN A 369 15.59 -18.18 9.10
CA ASN A 369 14.55 -19.15 9.36
C ASN A 369 14.25 -19.17 10.86
N LEU A 370 13.02 -18.79 11.21
CA LEU A 370 12.53 -19.02 12.57
C LEU A 370 12.46 -20.53 12.83
N PRO A 371 12.65 -21.00 14.08
CA PRO A 371 12.60 -22.42 14.39
C PRO A 371 11.27 -23.03 13.96
N ARG A 372 11.33 -24.24 13.39
CA ARG A 372 10.17 -24.95 12.81
C ARG A 372 10.08 -26.34 13.40
N ASN A 373 8.86 -26.85 13.49
CA ASN A 373 8.66 -28.29 13.50
C ASN A 373 9.15 -28.86 12.15
N SER A 374 10.07 -29.81 12.20
CA SER A 374 10.59 -30.51 11.01
C SER A 374 9.54 -31.40 10.35
N ASP A 375 8.42 -31.66 11.02
CA ASP A 375 7.34 -32.47 10.46
C ASP A 375 6.69 -31.76 9.27
N SER A 376 7.06 -32.20 8.07
CA SER A 376 6.66 -31.64 6.78
C SER A 376 5.14 -31.67 6.56
N LYS A 377 4.42 -32.49 7.33
CA LYS A 377 2.96 -32.65 7.24
C LYS A 377 2.17 -31.40 7.68
N LEU A 378 2.74 -30.53 8.52
CA LEU A 378 2.04 -29.36 9.08
C LEU A 378 2.11 -28.10 8.20
N GLY A 379 2.51 -28.23 6.92
CA GLY A 379 2.51 -27.12 5.97
C GLY A 379 3.47 -25.98 6.33
N GLY A 380 4.42 -26.22 7.24
CA GLY A 380 5.42 -25.23 7.64
C GLY A 380 4.87 -24.04 8.43
N LYS A 381 3.73 -24.17 9.12
CA LYS A 381 3.27 -23.14 10.06
C LYS A 381 4.26 -23.00 11.24
N GLY A 382 4.43 -21.76 11.74
CA GLY A 382 5.16 -21.52 12.99
C GLY A 382 4.43 -22.16 14.18
N ALA A 383 5.16 -22.55 15.23
CA ALA A 383 4.58 -23.20 16.42
C ALA A 383 3.54 -22.30 17.13
N TYR A 384 3.78 -20.99 17.09
CA TYR A 384 2.92 -19.98 17.68
C TYR A 384 2.50 -18.96 16.60
N SER A 385 1.28 -18.44 16.69
CA SER A 385 0.90 -17.20 16.02
C SER A 385 0.87 -16.06 17.04
N GLY A 386 0.95 -14.85 16.53
CA GLY A 386 0.94 -13.63 17.32
C GLY A 386 2.07 -12.69 16.92
N ARG A 387 2.05 -11.50 17.50
CA ARG A 387 3.03 -10.44 17.26
C ARG A 387 3.76 -10.11 18.55
N ALA A 388 5.06 -9.92 18.45
CA ALA A 388 5.91 -9.56 19.57
C ALA A 388 6.89 -8.45 19.19
N VAL A 389 7.23 -7.60 20.16
CA VAL A 389 8.42 -6.75 20.07
C VAL A 389 9.62 -7.61 20.47
N VAL A 390 10.63 -7.64 19.62
CA VAL A 390 11.87 -8.39 19.82
C VAL A 390 13.08 -7.50 19.60
N ARG A 391 14.25 -7.94 20.06
CA ARG A 391 15.55 -7.35 19.69
C ARG A 391 16.59 -8.43 19.42
N LEU A 392 17.61 -8.11 18.64
CA LEU A 392 18.79 -8.96 18.51
C LEU A 392 19.69 -8.75 19.72
N GLU A 393 20.37 -9.80 20.15
CA GLU A 393 21.38 -9.73 21.21
C GLU A 393 22.60 -10.60 20.87
N ALA A 394 23.74 -10.25 21.46
CA ALA A 394 24.93 -11.07 21.41
C ALA A 394 24.62 -12.43 22.07
N PRO A 395 25.13 -13.54 21.53
CA PRO A 395 24.97 -14.84 22.17
C PRO A 395 25.58 -14.81 23.58
N PRO A 396 24.96 -15.45 24.59
CA PRO A 396 25.54 -15.52 25.93
C PRO A 396 26.87 -16.28 25.90
N GLN A 397 27.82 -15.89 26.77
CA GLN A 397 29.17 -16.46 26.77
C GLN A 397 29.16 -17.99 26.89
N SER A 398 28.29 -18.56 27.73
CA SER A 398 28.16 -20.02 27.87
C SER A 398 27.80 -20.73 26.56
N LEU A 399 27.08 -20.06 25.66
CA LEU A 399 26.74 -20.59 24.34
C LEU A 399 27.91 -20.45 23.36
N LEU A 400 28.69 -19.38 23.46
CA LEU A 400 29.93 -19.20 22.71
C LEU A 400 30.97 -20.28 23.11
N ASP A 401 31.15 -20.51 24.41
CA ASP A 401 32.05 -21.53 24.94
C ASP A 401 31.65 -22.94 24.47
N ALA A 402 30.35 -23.25 24.54
CA ALA A 402 29.79 -24.53 24.10
C ALA A 402 29.86 -24.74 22.57
N THR A 403 30.12 -23.68 21.81
CA THR A 403 30.27 -23.71 20.35
C THR A 403 31.69 -23.34 19.90
N SER A 404 32.65 -23.28 20.84
CA SER A 404 34.06 -23.12 20.53
C SER A 404 34.53 -24.28 19.64
N GLY A 405 35.11 -23.95 18.49
CA GLY A 405 35.50 -24.92 17.47
C GLY A 405 34.46 -25.22 16.38
N TYR A 406 33.24 -24.67 16.46
CA TYR A 406 32.31 -24.75 15.35
C TYR A 406 32.82 -23.85 14.22
N LYS A 407 32.79 -24.35 12.97
CA LYS A 407 33.19 -23.56 11.79
C LYS A 407 32.44 -22.22 11.69
N ASN A 408 31.19 -22.20 12.13
CA ASN A 408 30.33 -21.01 12.14
C ASN A 408 29.70 -20.82 13.52
N PRO A 409 30.35 -20.07 14.42
CA PRO A 409 29.76 -19.80 15.73
C PRO A 409 28.53 -18.90 15.58
N PRO A 410 27.60 -18.95 16.55
CA PRO A 410 26.38 -18.15 16.54
C PRO A 410 26.72 -16.66 16.49
N LEU A 411 25.99 -15.91 15.67
CA LEU A 411 26.18 -14.47 15.51
C LEU A 411 25.31 -13.68 16.49
N PHE A 412 24.07 -14.11 16.66
CA PHE A 412 23.11 -13.46 17.56
C PHE A 412 22.01 -14.41 17.99
N VAL A 413 21.30 -14.00 19.03
CA VAL A 413 20.04 -14.58 19.50
C VAL A 413 18.93 -13.54 19.35
N LEU A 414 17.67 -13.99 19.48
CA LEU A 414 16.50 -13.11 19.46
C LEU A 414 15.88 -13.09 20.85
N ARG A 415 15.67 -11.92 21.45
CA ARG A 415 14.98 -11.77 22.75
C ARG A 415 13.59 -11.17 22.55
N TYR A 416 12.60 -11.73 23.24
CA TYR A 416 11.27 -11.15 23.37
C TYR A 416 11.27 -10.02 24.38
N LEU A 417 10.74 -8.87 24.01
CA LEU A 417 10.59 -7.72 24.91
C LEU A 417 9.15 -7.60 25.38
N GLU A 418 8.19 -7.73 24.47
CA GLU A 418 6.77 -7.55 24.74
C GLU A 418 5.92 -8.37 23.78
N MET A 419 4.73 -8.84 24.21
CA MET A 419 3.75 -9.49 23.35
C MET A 419 2.63 -8.50 22.98
N LEU A 420 2.50 -8.20 21.68
CA LEU A 420 1.52 -7.24 21.18
C LEU A 420 0.15 -7.87 20.89
N THR A 421 0.11 -9.18 20.72
CA THR A 421 -1.12 -9.96 20.64
C THR A 421 -0.99 -11.20 21.50
N PRO A 422 -2.12 -11.77 21.97
CA PRO A 422 -2.12 -13.08 22.59
C PRO A 422 -1.38 -14.10 21.71
N MET A 423 -0.61 -14.97 22.35
CA MET A 423 0.09 -16.07 21.68
C MET A 423 -0.85 -17.25 21.56
N GLU A 424 -1.16 -17.65 20.34
CA GLU A 424 -1.98 -18.83 20.08
C GLU A 424 -1.10 -19.96 19.57
N HIS A 425 -1.37 -21.18 20.02
CA HIS A 425 -0.63 -22.36 19.59
C HIS A 425 -1.24 -22.84 18.27
N ASN A 426 -0.46 -22.85 17.19
CA ASN A 426 -0.97 -23.18 15.85
C ASN A 426 -1.08 -24.69 15.59
N ILE A 427 -0.59 -25.53 16.51
CA ILE A 427 -0.42 -26.97 16.31
C ILE A 427 -1.18 -27.70 17.42
N GLU A 428 -2.29 -28.37 17.10
CA GLU A 428 -3.02 -29.20 18.09
C GLU A 428 -2.26 -30.47 18.53
N CYS A 429 -1.05 -30.69 18.03
CA CYS A 429 -0.22 -31.82 18.42
C CYS A 429 0.15 -31.73 19.90
N HIS A 430 -0.24 -32.76 20.66
CA HIS A 430 0.14 -33.00 22.06
C HIS A 430 1.66 -33.03 22.31
N ASP A 431 2.46 -33.16 21.26
CA ASP A 431 3.92 -32.99 21.32
C ASP A 431 4.30 -31.54 21.03
N SER A 432 3.75 -30.60 21.81
CA SER A 432 4.04 -29.15 21.81
C SER A 432 5.49 -28.83 22.21
N SER A 433 6.41 -29.76 22.01
CA SER A 433 7.74 -29.77 22.60
C SER A 433 8.77 -28.99 21.80
N TYR A 434 8.56 -28.68 20.51
CA TYR A 434 9.66 -28.18 19.67
C TYR A 434 10.10 -26.73 19.98
N MET A 435 9.22 -25.90 20.55
CA MET A 435 9.55 -24.53 20.96
C MET A 435 8.93 -24.21 22.32
N ALA A 436 9.71 -23.58 23.19
CA ALA A 436 9.13 -23.03 24.41
C ALA A 436 8.14 -21.92 24.06
N ARG A 437 7.13 -21.73 24.91
CA ARG A 437 6.19 -20.62 24.76
C ARG A 437 6.97 -19.30 24.80
N PRO A 438 6.77 -18.39 23.83
CA PRO A 438 7.36 -17.07 23.88
C PRO A 438 6.90 -16.33 25.15
N GLU A 439 7.84 -15.83 25.94
CA GLU A 439 7.58 -15.01 27.13
C GLU A 439 8.42 -13.72 27.10
N PRO A 440 7.85 -12.56 27.46
CA PRO A 440 8.60 -11.32 27.60
C PRO A 440 9.85 -11.49 28.48
N GLY A 441 10.95 -10.88 28.06
CA GLY A 441 12.25 -10.98 28.72
C GLY A 441 13.03 -12.25 28.39
N GLN A 442 12.44 -13.28 27.77
CA GLN A 442 13.16 -14.52 27.45
C GLN A 442 13.73 -14.52 26.02
N MET A 443 14.79 -15.30 25.82
CA MET A 443 15.31 -15.59 24.48
C MET A 443 14.34 -16.51 23.74
N LEU A 444 14.30 -16.39 22.41
CA LEU A 444 13.63 -17.37 21.56
C LEU A 444 14.30 -18.74 21.77
N MET A 445 13.56 -19.71 22.27
CA MET A 445 14.06 -21.05 22.54
C MET A 445 13.61 -22.04 21.47
N LYS A 446 14.48 -22.99 21.11
CA LYS A 446 14.18 -24.15 20.29
C LYS A 446 14.57 -25.43 21.00
N ARG A 447 13.80 -26.50 20.81
CA ARG A 447 14.19 -27.83 21.29
C ARG A 447 15.12 -28.48 20.29
N HIS A 448 16.22 -29.03 20.78
CA HIS A 448 17.16 -29.81 20.00
C HIS A 448 17.51 -31.07 20.80
N ARG A 449 17.19 -32.25 20.25
CA ARG A 449 17.38 -33.56 20.92
C ARG A 449 16.80 -33.58 22.34
N GLY A 450 15.54 -33.20 22.49
CA GLY A 450 14.85 -33.20 23.78
C GLY A 450 15.20 -32.03 24.70
N THR A 451 16.27 -31.27 24.48
CA THR A 451 16.70 -30.17 25.37
C THR A 451 16.33 -28.81 24.77
N LEU A 452 15.78 -27.90 25.58
CA LEU A 452 15.56 -26.50 25.17
C LEU A 452 16.87 -25.73 25.17
N ARG A 453 17.14 -25.00 24.09
CA ARG A 453 18.31 -24.14 23.93
C ARG A 453 17.92 -22.84 23.23
N PRO A 454 18.66 -21.73 23.43
CA PRO A 454 18.44 -20.52 22.66
C PRO A 454 18.52 -20.82 21.16
N TRP A 455 17.58 -20.26 20.40
CA TRP A 455 17.70 -20.18 18.96
C TRP A 455 18.82 -19.19 18.63
N THR A 456 19.68 -19.61 17.71
CA THR A 456 20.81 -18.84 17.23
C THR A 456 20.73 -18.68 15.73
N TYR A 457 21.18 -17.53 15.26
CA TYR A 457 21.46 -17.34 13.85
C TYR A 457 22.93 -17.66 13.54
N THR A 458 23.14 -18.44 12.48
CA THR A 458 24.44 -18.75 11.88
C THR A 458 24.29 -18.70 10.37
N THR A 459 25.31 -18.25 9.66
CA THR A 459 25.38 -18.32 8.20
C THR A 459 26.69 -18.97 7.76
N PHE A 460 26.66 -19.71 6.66
CA PHE A 460 27.83 -20.29 6.00
C PHE A 460 28.36 -19.40 4.88
N ASN A 461 27.67 -18.30 4.57
CA ASN A 461 28.13 -17.30 3.62
C ASN A 461 29.01 -16.30 4.39
N ASP A 462 30.31 -16.36 4.16
CA ASP A 462 31.32 -15.55 4.85
C ASP A 462 31.15 -14.05 4.61
N GLU A 463 30.67 -13.66 3.42
CA GLU A 463 30.39 -12.26 3.09
C GLU A 463 29.22 -11.72 3.94
N VAL A 464 28.10 -12.45 3.97
CA VAL A 464 26.95 -12.08 4.81
C VAL A 464 27.34 -12.11 6.30
N ARG A 465 28.18 -13.07 6.70
CA ARG A 465 28.70 -13.16 8.07
C ARG A 465 29.48 -11.90 8.44
N GLN A 466 30.42 -11.48 7.60
CA GLN A 466 31.27 -10.33 7.87
C GLN A 466 30.46 -9.04 7.95
N ARG A 467 29.46 -8.86 7.07
CA ARG A 467 28.56 -7.69 7.12
C ARG A 467 27.77 -7.62 8.43
N ILE A 468 27.25 -8.76 8.91
CA ILE A 468 26.55 -8.82 10.19
C ILE A 468 27.50 -8.51 11.35
N LEU A 469 28.74 -9.00 11.32
CA LEU A 469 29.73 -8.68 12.34
C LEU A 469 30.07 -7.18 12.35
N ASN A 470 30.25 -6.57 11.18
CA ASN A 470 30.48 -5.13 11.06
C ASN A 470 29.29 -4.33 11.64
N PHE A 471 28.05 -4.75 11.36
CA PHE A 471 26.86 -4.14 11.92
C PHE A 471 26.80 -4.23 13.46
N ILE A 472 27.16 -5.40 14.03
CA ILE A 472 27.25 -5.60 15.48
C ILE A 472 28.31 -4.67 16.09
N GLN A 473 29.48 -4.59 15.45
CA GLN A 473 30.58 -3.76 15.91
C GLN A 473 30.23 -2.28 15.88
N ALA A 474 29.72 -1.77 14.74
CA ALA A 474 29.32 -0.38 14.58
C ALA A 474 28.24 0.05 15.60
N SER A 475 27.35 -0.87 15.99
CA SER A 475 26.33 -0.61 17.01
C SER A 475 26.90 -0.49 18.42
N SER A 476 28.05 -1.12 18.68
CA SER A 476 28.70 -1.09 20.00
C SER A 476 29.45 0.24 20.19
N ASP A 477 30.07 0.75 19.14
CA ASP A 477 30.82 2.01 19.15
C ASP A 477 29.92 3.25 19.36
N VAL A 478 28.64 3.18 19.00
CA VAL A 478 27.66 4.26 19.21
C VAL A 478 27.16 4.33 20.67
N GLN A 479 27.28 3.23 21.44
CA GLN A 479 26.81 3.15 22.82
C GLN A 479 27.89 3.50 23.86
N ALA A 480 29.16 3.48 23.46
CA ALA A 480 30.30 3.89 24.27
C ALA A 480 30.57 5.39 24.11
#